data_AF-A0A3L5TRM9-F1
#
_entry.id   AF-A0A3L5TRM9-F1
#
_cell.length_a   1.000
_cell.length_b   1.000
_cell.length_c   1.000
_cell.angle_alpha   90.00
_cell.angle_beta   90.00
_cell.angle_gamma   90.00
#
_symmetry.space_group_name_H-M   'P 1'
#
loop_
_entity.id
_entity.type
_entity.pdbx_description
1 polymer ?
#
loop_
_entity_poly.entity_id
_entity_poly.type
_entity_poly.pdbx_seq_one_letter_code
_entity_poly.pdbx_strand_id
1 'polypeptide(L)'
;LTLESLTAIIRLMGRKHIGMIRYKIVNTLRIGLQIIDRDIQEISCKAWDCFVKRDFMILEYALYYGRDIDFIAQSFRNSVSWTDDVTDHCHTPPFVKFITKAGVRTFQLHDSREQFKLYLAKNIWNALLKYDYFRETLSVHFHEVYFLPDIPELAVANDILKQYTEGSSSQSDLRTRLDHSMKGITHESLDVRLHALSKLKNLLRDEKEALYQFVIGNETADPIVSKIVSVLLSGSRDSDSRAQILYAECIGELGAIDPGRLELTTNDPKADNAKFHHNICEDNFAFDLINQVVKGFLAATETRIQDGTALALQELLKIFKITETSKLWKRFADHVKEILLPLFTTKYTLTSQQDWSKITKPIFLSEKSKTFAEWVSTWTGYLLSKVKQDHARSVFVSCTAAIKNDVHIALYILPYAVTQVLQDGSPHDIKEVFTEILEVISHTQKPDTKHRDGNFHHMSAQTIFSIMDHLTKWKRQKAQTSGIIPGKEDNSVIPTS
;
A
#
# COMPACT_ATOMS: atom_id res chain seq x y z
N LEU A 1 -25.63 9.38 -19.06
CA LEU A 1 -24.72 10.13 -19.97
C LEU A 1 -23.25 9.71 -19.83
N THR A 2 -22.47 10.11 -18.81
CA THR A 2 -21.00 9.83 -18.78
C THR A 2 -20.64 8.34 -18.83
N LEU A 3 -21.26 7.49 -18.00
CA LEU A 3 -20.99 6.04 -17.99
C LEU A 3 -21.49 5.33 -19.26
N GLU A 4 -22.58 5.81 -19.85
CA GLU A 4 -23.10 5.28 -21.12
C GLU A 4 -22.15 5.62 -22.28
N SER A 5 -21.66 6.86 -22.32
CA SER A 5 -20.63 7.28 -23.26
C SER A 5 -19.34 6.48 -23.07
N LEU A 6 -18.92 6.23 -21.83
CA LEU A 6 -17.77 5.36 -21.55
C LEU A 6 -17.99 3.94 -22.09
N THR A 7 -19.18 3.38 -21.89
CA THR A 7 -19.54 2.06 -22.43
C THR A 7 -19.47 2.04 -23.95
N ALA A 8 -19.98 3.08 -24.62
CA ALA A 8 -19.88 3.23 -26.06
C ALA A 8 -18.42 3.36 -26.53
N ILE A 9 -17.59 4.12 -25.81
CA ILE A 9 -16.16 4.28 -26.10
C ILE A 9 -15.44 2.94 -25.96
N ILE A 10 -15.69 2.17 -24.91
CA ILE A 10 -15.13 0.81 -24.73
C ILE A 10 -15.56 -0.11 -25.90
N ARG A 11 -16.78 0.06 -26.42
CA ARG A 11 -17.28 -0.68 -27.59
C ARG A 11 -16.73 -0.20 -28.94
N LEU A 12 -16.22 1.01 -29.03
CA LEU A 12 -15.74 1.55 -30.30
C LEU A 12 -14.23 1.48 -30.40
N MET A 13 -13.55 1.80 -29.31
CA MET A 13 -12.09 1.82 -29.24
C MET A 13 -11.52 0.39 -29.17
N GLY A 14 -10.43 0.17 -29.91
CA GLY A 14 -9.69 -1.08 -29.88
C GLY A 14 -8.84 -1.26 -28.63
N ARG A 15 -8.34 -2.49 -28.42
CA ARG A 15 -7.56 -2.91 -27.24
C ARG A 15 -6.41 -1.98 -26.90
N LYS A 16 -5.68 -1.49 -27.91
CA LYS A 16 -4.52 -0.59 -27.74
C LYS A 16 -4.87 0.70 -26.97
N HIS A 17 -6.02 1.30 -27.27
CA HIS A 17 -6.41 2.58 -26.67
C HIS A 17 -7.04 2.40 -25.30
N ILE A 18 -7.86 1.36 -25.12
CA ILE A 18 -8.48 1.05 -23.82
C ILE A 18 -7.42 0.60 -22.81
N GLY A 19 -6.47 -0.26 -23.20
CA GLY A 19 -5.38 -0.71 -22.34
C GLY A 19 -4.53 0.44 -21.79
N MET A 20 -4.28 1.47 -22.59
CA MET A 20 -3.46 2.64 -22.20
C MET A 20 -4.08 3.48 -21.07
N ILE A 21 -5.41 3.46 -20.92
CA ILE A 21 -6.14 4.24 -19.91
C ILE A 21 -6.93 3.36 -18.94
N ARG A 22 -6.68 2.05 -18.93
CA ARG A 22 -7.49 1.05 -18.20
C ARG A 22 -7.63 1.35 -16.70
N TYR A 23 -6.56 1.83 -16.05
CA TYR A 23 -6.59 2.24 -14.64
C TYR A 23 -7.52 3.43 -14.37
N LYS A 24 -7.72 4.33 -15.33
CA LYS A 24 -8.67 5.44 -15.20
C LYS A 24 -10.10 4.98 -15.47
N ILE A 25 -10.28 4.08 -16.43
CA ILE A 25 -11.59 3.47 -16.72
C ILE A 25 -12.06 2.72 -15.47
N VAL A 26 -11.22 1.84 -14.91
CA VAL A 26 -11.59 1.09 -13.71
C VAL A 26 -11.83 2.01 -12.51
N ASN A 27 -11.04 3.09 -12.32
CA ASN A 27 -11.35 4.08 -11.27
C ASN A 27 -12.75 4.71 -11.47
N THR A 28 -13.10 5.03 -12.71
CA THR A 28 -14.38 5.66 -13.03
C THR A 28 -15.54 4.70 -12.79
N LEU A 29 -15.40 3.45 -13.25
CA LEU A 29 -16.39 2.40 -13.04
C LEU A 29 -16.55 2.06 -11.55
N ARG A 30 -15.46 2.11 -10.79
CA ARG A 30 -15.46 2.02 -9.32
C ARG A 30 -16.32 3.08 -8.69
N ILE A 31 -16.05 4.35 -8.99
CA ILE A 31 -16.79 5.48 -8.43
C ILE A 31 -18.28 5.33 -8.79
N GLY A 32 -18.59 4.88 -10.00
CA GLY A 32 -19.95 4.56 -10.43
C GLY A 32 -20.67 3.52 -9.57
N LEU A 33 -19.97 2.47 -9.11
CA LEU A 33 -20.56 1.44 -8.22
C LEU A 33 -20.82 1.94 -6.79
N GLN A 34 -20.16 3.02 -6.36
CA GLN A 34 -20.33 3.58 -5.01
C GLN A 34 -21.54 4.50 -4.88
N ILE A 35 -22.11 4.93 -6.01
CA ILE A 35 -23.26 5.83 -6.01
C ILE A 35 -24.51 5.02 -5.62
N ILE A 36 -25.30 5.54 -4.67
CA ILE A 36 -26.45 4.86 -4.06
C ILE A 36 -27.66 4.76 -5.03
N ASP A 37 -27.57 5.40 -6.19
CA ASP A 37 -28.61 5.39 -7.23
C ASP A 37 -28.61 4.06 -8.02
N ARG A 38 -29.76 3.37 -8.03
CA ARG A 38 -29.94 2.06 -8.67
C ARG A 38 -29.72 2.10 -10.18
N ASP A 39 -30.17 3.16 -10.86
CA ASP A 39 -30.05 3.27 -12.32
C ASP A 39 -28.58 3.46 -12.71
N ILE A 40 -27.84 4.24 -11.92
CA ILE A 40 -26.39 4.43 -12.10
C ILE A 40 -25.62 3.13 -11.83
N GLN A 41 -25.99 2.37 -10.80
CA GLN A 41 -25.38 1.07 -10.52
C GLN A 41 -25.61 0.06 -11.64
N GLU A 42 -26.82 0.02 -12.22
CA GLU A 42 -27.12 -0.87 -13.35
C GLU A 42 -26.30 -0.51 -14.59
N ILE A 43 -26.21 0.79 -14.92
CA ILE A 43 -25.37 1.28 -16.02
C ILE A 43 -23.90 0.96 -15.76
N SER A 44 -23.43 1.15 -14.53
CA SER A 44 -22.06 0.81 -14.13
C SER A 44 -21.78 -0.68 -14.29
N CYS A 45 -22.71 -1.56 -13.90
CA CYS A 45 -22.59 -3.01 -14.09
C CYS A 45 -22.54 -3.40 -15.57
N LYS A 46 -23.37 -2.77 -16.42
CA LYS A 46 -23.32 -2.97 -17.88
C LYS A 46 -21.98 -2.51 -18.47
N ALA A 47 -21.44 -1.42 -17.97
CA ALA A 47 -20.13 -0.90 -18.37
C ALA A 47 -19.00 -1.84 -17.94
N TRP A 48 -19.06 -2.37 -16.71
CA TRP A 48 -18.15 -3.41 -16.20
C TRP A 48 -18.20 -4.69 -17.04
N ASP A 49 -19.39 -5.22 -17.31
CA ASP A 49 -19.56 -6.41 -18.15
C ASP A 49 -19.00 -6.18 -19.56
N CYS A 50 -19.25 -5.00 -20.14
CA CYS A 50 -18.71 -4.63 -21.45
C CYS A 50 -17.17 -4.51 -21.44
N PHE A 51 -16.60 -3.96 -20.37
CA PHE A 51 -15.16 -3.80 -20.19
C PHE A 51 -14.46 -5.16 -20.06
N VAL A 52 -14.96 -6.01 -19.16
CA VAL A 52 -14.46 -7.37 -18.92
C VAL A 52 -14.54 -8.24 -20.18
N LYS A 53 -15.63 -8.13 -20.96
CA LYS A 53 -15.82 -8.89 -22.20
C LYS A 53 -14.97 -8.41 -23.37
N ARG A 54 -14.48 -7.17 -23.38
CA ARG A 54 -13.73 -6.63 -24.53
C ARG A 54 -12.24 -6.59 -24.31
N ASP A 55 -11.84 -6.21 -23.11
CA ASP A 55 -10.43 -6.20 -22.75
C ASP A 55 -10.09 -7.54 -22.11
N PHE A 56 -10.04 -8.58 -22.94
CA PHE A 56 -9.65 -9.95 -22.55
C PHE A 56 -8.26 -9.99 -21.92
N MET A 57 -7.40 -9.03 -22.25
CA MET A 57 -6.10 -8.83 -21.61
C MET A 57 -6.28 -8.31 -20.18
N ILE A 58 -7.34 -7.60 -19.81
CA ILE A 58 -7.53 -7.26 -18.39
C ILE A 58 -7.73 -8.50 -17.56
N LEU A 59 -8.40 -9.54 -18.06
CA LEU A 59 -8.43 -10.83 -17.36
C LEU A 59 -7.10 -11.55 -17.52
N GLU A 60 -6.52 -11.71 -18.71
CA GLU A 60 -5.24 -12.43 -18.92
C GLU A 60 -4.04 -11.80 -18.18
N TYR A 61 -3.96 -10.48 -18.10
CA TYR A 61 -2.89 -9.71 -17.45
C TYR A 61 -3.13 -9.52 -15.96
N ALA A 62 -4.40 -9.37 -15.57
CA ALA A 62 -4.78 -9.62 -14.20
C ALA A 62 -4.40 -11.05 -13.80
N LEU A 63 -4.62 -12.06 -14.61
CA LEU A 63 -4.29 -13.44 -14.32
C LEU A 63 -2.79 -13.69 -14.20
N TYR A 64 -2.00 -13.02 -15.03
CA TYR A 64 -0.56 -13.23 -15.16
C TYR A 64 0.30 -12.35 -14.22
N TYR A 65 -0.11 -11.09 -13.99
CA TYR A 65 0.59 -10.13 -13.11
C TYR A 65 -0.20 -9.76 -11.89
N GLY A 66 -1.48 -10.10 -11.91
CA GLY A 66 -2.34 -10.03 -10.76
C GLY A 66 -2.87 -8.63 -10.40
N ARG A 67 -2.12 -7.55 -10.60
CA ARG A 67 -2.33 -6.26 -9.89
C ARG A 67 -3.53 -5.41 -10.33
N ASP A 68 -4.14 -5.67 -11.48
CA ASP A 68 -5.38 -4.96 -11.90
C ASP A 68 -6.59 -5.39 -11.08
N ILE A 69 -6.46 -6.50 -10.37
CA ILE A 69 -7.56 -7.10 -9.66
C ILE A 69 -7.74 -6.52 -8.28
N ASP A 70 -6.68 -6.25 -7.51
CA ASP A 70 -6.79 -5.54 -6.23
C ASP A 70 -7.54 -4.21 -6.41
N PHE A 71 -7.33 -3.57 -7.56
CA PHE A 71 -8.02 -2.35 -7.98
C PHE A 71 -9.51 -2.58 -8.32
N ILE A 72 -9.84 -3.60 -9.11
CA ILE A 72 -11.25 -4.04 -9.33
C ILE A 72 -11.88 -4.46 -7.97
N ALA A 73 -11.13 -5.06 -7.05
CA ALA A 73 -11.59 -5.42 -5.70
C ALA A 73 -11.85 -4.27 -4.77
N GLN A 74 -10.96 -3.27 -4.79
CA GLN A 74 -11.17 -1.99 -4.13
C GLN A 74 -12.46 -1.34 -4.66
N SER A 75 -12.79 -1.63 -5.92
CA SER A 75 -13.96 -1.08 -6.59
C SER A 75 -15.28 -1.60 -6.04
N PHE A 76 -15.35 -2.90 -5.73
CA PHE A 76 -16.46 -3.48 -5.00
C PHE A 76 -16.41 -3.15 -3.50
N ARG A 77 -15.21 -3.03 -2.91
CA ARG A 77 -14.99 -2.72 -1.49
C ARG A 77 -15.70 -1.46 -1.02
N ASN A 78 -15.69 -0.39 -1.82
CA ASN A 78 -16.19 0.93 -1.42
C ASN A 78 -17.68 1.15 -1.75
N SER A 79 -18.33 0.22 -2.45
CA SER A 79 -19.76 0.29 -2.78
C SER A 79 -20.69 -0.13 -1.63
N VAL A 80 -20.10 -0.59 -0.53
CA VAL A 80 -20.71 -0.82 0.77
C VAL A 80 -19.86 -0.02 1.76
N SER A 81 -20.49 0.72 2.67
CA SER A 81 -19.79 1.54 3.66
C SER A 81 -18.75 0.71 4.42
N TRP A 82 -17.46 1.01 4.23
CA TRP A 82 -16.36 0.46 5.02
C TRP A 82 -15.28 1.52 5.19
N THR A 83 -14.83 1.67 6.43
CA THR A 83 -13.74 2.53 6.91
C THR A 83 -12.42 1.74 6.99
N ASP A 84 -11.38 2.34 6.40
CA ASP A 84 -9.92 2.39 6.68
C ASP A 84 -9.10 1.08 6.83
N ASP A 85 -7.81 0.92 6.43
CA ASP A 85 -6.87 1.61 5.54
C ASP A 85 -5.67 0.64 5.24
N VAL A 86 -5.38 0.43 3.94
CA VAL A 86 -4.05 0.45 3.27
C VAL A 86 -2.97 -0.67 3.36
N THR A 87 -2.45 -0.96 2.14
CA THR A 87 -1.19 -1.59 1.63
C THR A 87 -0.95 -3.10 1.65
N ASP A 88 -0.63 -3.67 0.47
CA ASP A 88 0.34 -4.78 0.34
C ASP A 88 1.33 -4.56 -0.80
N HIS A 89 2.54 -4.96 -0.46
CA HIS A 89 3.49 -5.55 -1.37
C HIS A 89 3.67 -7.00 -0.96
N CYS A 90 3.10 -7.94 -1.74
CA CYS A 90 3.48 -9.34 -1.68
C CYS A 90 3.27 -10.02 -3.05
N HIS A 91 4.09 -11.04 -3.31
CA HIS A 91 4.34 -11.69 -4.60
C HIS A 91 3.31 -12.75 -5.04
N THR A 92 2.06 -12.65 -4.59
CA THR A 92 0.94 -13.45 -5.14
C THR A 92 0.25 -12.67 -6.24
N PRO A 93 -0.16 -13.25 -7.39
CA PRO A 93 -0.80 -12.50 -8.46
C PRO A 93 -2.10 -11.91 -7.93
N PRO A 94 -2.27 -10.58 -7.87
CA PRO A 94 -3.52 -10.04 -7.37
C PRO A 94 -4.84 -10.47 -8.02
N PHE A 95 -4.88 -11.22 -9.13
CA PHE A 95 -6.12 -11.83 -9.65
C PHE A 95 -6.76 -12.78 -8.66
N VAL A 96 -5.94 -13.66 -8.11
CA VAL A 96 -6.29 -14.52 -6.99
C VAL A 96 -6.85 -13.68 -5.85
N LYS A 97 -6.21 -12.54 -5.56
CA LYS A 97 -6.58 -11.66 -4.46
C LYS A 97 -7.96 -11.04 -4.61
N PHE A 98 -8.45 -10.64 -5.80
CA PHE A 98 -9.87 -10.24 -5.92
C PHE A 98 -10.88 -11.30 -6.17
N ILE A 99 -10.50 -12.37 -6.81
CA ILE A 99 -11.37 -13.53 -6.85
C ILE A 99 -11.70 -13.95 -5.41
N THR A 100 -10.69 -13.92 -4.54
CA THR A 100 -10.80 -14.13 -3.10
C THR A 100 -11.53 -12.98 -2.38
N LYS A 101 -11.19 -11.71 -2.62
CA LYS A 101 -11.79 -10.55 -1.94
C LYS A 101 -13.24 -10.27 -2.36
N ALA A 102 -13.55 -10.32 -3.66
CA ALA A 102 -14.92 -10.27 -4.18
C ALA A 102 -15.68 -11.55 -3.80
N GLY A 103 -15.03 -12.72 -3.83
CA GLY A 103 -15.58 -13.99 -3.36
C GLY A 103 -15.91 -14.00 -1.88
N VAL A 104 -15.15 -13.36 -0.99
CA VAL A 104 -15.44 -13.38 0.45
C VAL A 104 -16.50 -12.33 0.84
N ARG A 105 -16.46 -11.13 0.23
CA ARG A 105 -17.33 -10.01 0.67
C ARG A 105 -18.74 -10.05 0.09
N THR A 106 -18.90 -10.50 -1.15
CA THR A 106 -20.21 -10.46 -1.83
C THR A 106 -21.22 -11.44 -1.22
N PHE A 107 -20.74 -12.41 -0.44
CA PHE A 107 -21.51 -13.54 0.06
C PHE A 107 -21.71 -13.52 1.59
N GLN A 108 -21.14 -12.53 2.27
CA GLN A 108 -21.43 -12.23 3.69
C GLN A 108 -22.63 -11.27 3.86
N LEU A 109 -23.33 -10.93 2.78
CA LEU A 109 -24.36 -9.89 2.75
C LEU A 109 -25.77 -10.51 2.74
N HIS A 110 -26.57 -10.20 3.76
CA HIS A 110 -27.97 -10.62 3.89
C HIS A 110 -28.97 -9.60 3.27
N ASP A 111 -28.51 -8.52 2.64
CA ASP A 111 -29.37 -7.44 2.15
C ASP A 111 -29.69 -7.54 0.64
N SER A 112 -30.98 -7.45 0.31
CA SER A 112 -31.54 -7.38 -1.05
C SER A 112 -30.94 -6.29 -1.97
N ARG A 113 -30.32 -5.25 -1.38
CA ARG A 113 -29.66 -4.14 -2.12
C ARG A 113 -28.34 -4.54 -2.79
N GLU A 114 -27.76 -5.68 -2.40
CA GLU A 114 -26.44 -6.14 -2.84
C GLU A 114 -26.49 -7.24 -3.93
N GLN A 115 -27.68 -7.63 -4.37
CA GLN A 115 -27.90 -8.68 -5.39
C GLN A 115 -27.18 -8.40 -6.72
N PHE A 116 -27.01 -7.14 -7.11
CA PHE A 116 -26.30 -6.77 -8.34
C PHE A 116 -24.80 -7.08 -8.27
N LYS A 117 -24.19 -6.98 -7.09
CA LYS A 117 -22.77 -7.31 -6.89
C LYS A 117 -22.57 -8.81 -6.89
N LEU A 118 -23.51 -9.56 -6.30
CA LEU A 118 -23.57 -11.03 -6.38
C LEU A 118 -23.68 -11.52 -7.82
N TYR A 119 -24.56 -10.89 -8.60
CA TYR A 119 -24.73 -11.16 -10.02
C TYR A 119 -23.45 -10.89 -10.83
N LEU A 120 -22.77 -9.77 -10.56
CA LEU A 120 -21.53 -9.42 -11.25
C LEU A 120 -20.38 -10.35 -10.86
N ALA A 121 -20.21 -10.67 -9.57
CA ALA A 121 -19.23 -11.65 -9.10
C ALA A 121 -19.46 -13.02 -9.73
N LYS A 122 -20.71 -13.50 -9.75
CA LYS A 122 -21.11 -14.75 -10.41
C LYS A 122 -20.75 -14.75 -11.90
N ASN A 123 -21.05 -13.67 -12.61
CA ASN A 123 -20.75 -13.58 -14.05
C ASN A 123 -19.25 -13.54 -14.34
N ILE A 124 -18.48 -12.85 -13.51
CA ILE A 124 -17.02 -12.79 -13.61
C ILE A 124 -16.44 -14.18 -13.38
N TRP A 125 -16.81 -14.85 -12.28
CA TRP A 125 -16.37 -16.22 -11.97
C TRP A 125 -16.74 -17.24 -13.04
N ASN A 126 -17.99 -17.19 -13.50
CA ASN A 126 -18.45 -18.08 -14.56
C ASN A 126 -17.72 -17.79 -15.87
N ALA A 127 -17.49 -16.53 -16.24
CA ALA A 127 -16.71 -16.22 -17.44
C ALA A 127 -15.27 -16.75 -17.32
N LEU A 128 -14.65 -16.62 -16.16
CA LEU A 128 -13.27 -17.00 -15.92
C LEU A 128 -13.03 -18.51 -15.88
N LEU A 129 -13.96 -19.28 -15.30
CA LEU A 129 -13.81 -20.73 -15.18
C LEU A 129 -14.42 -21.51 -16.37
N LYS A 130 -15.22 -20.83 -17.21
CA LYS A 130 -15.87 -21.44 -18.39
C LYS A 130 -14.96 -21.56 -19.60
N TYR A 131 -13.94 -20.70 -19.77
CA TYR A 131 -13.00 -20.80 -20.88
C TYR A 131 -11.75 -21.58 -20.46
N ASP A 132 -11.45 -22.66 -21.18
CA ASP A 132 -10.34 -23.57 -20.85
C ASP A 132 -8.98 -22.87 -20.78
N TYR A 133 -8.75 -21.89 -21.66
CA TYR A 133 -7.53 -21.06 -21.64
C TYR A 133 -7.27 -20.38 -20.28
N PHE A 134 -8.31 -19.84 -19.64
CA PHE A 134 -8.17 -19.20 -18.34
C PHE A 134 -8.04 -20.22 -17.22
N ARG A 135 -8.74 -21.36 -17.32
CA ARG A 135 -8.62 -22.45 -16.35
C ARG A 135 -7.19 -23.01 -16.31
N GLU A 136 -6.56 -23.20 -17.47
CA GLU A 136 -5.18 -23.65 -17.58
C GLU A 136 -4.19 -22.62 -17.04
N THR A 137 -4.33 -21.34 -17.43
CA THR A 137 -3.47 -20.24 -16.95
C THR A 137 -3.59 -20.02 -15.44
N LEU A 138 -4.79 -20.20 -14.89
CA LEU A 138 -5.07 -20.04 -13.46
C LEU A 138 -4.74 -21.24 -12.60
N SER A 139 -4.67 -22.43 -13.19
CA SER A 139 -4.53 -23.69 -12.45
C SER A 139 -3.35 -23.64 -11.47
N VAL A 140 -2.25 -23.01 -11.87
CA VAL A 140 -1.04 -22.80 -11.08
C VAL A 140 -1.29 -21.96 -9.82
N HIS A 141 -2.28 -21.07 -9.84
CA HIS A 141 -2.60 -20.15 -8.77
C HIS A 141 -3.87 -20.52 -7.98
N PHE A 142 -4.61 -21.55 -8.40
CA PHE A 142 -5.84 -21.96 -7.71
C PHE A 142 -5.62 -22.40 -6.26
N HIS A 143 -4.43 -22.89 -5.92
CA HIS A 143 -4.05 -23.17 -4.54
C HIS A 143 -4.08 -21.93 -3.64
N GLU A 144 -3.98 -20.72 -4.20
CA GLU A 144 -4.10 -19.43 -3.51
C GLU A 144 -5.53 -18.88 -3.54
N VAL A 145 -6.45 -19.52 -4.29
CA VAL A 145 -7.85 -19.14 -4.54
C VAL A 145 -8.83 -19.96 -3.68
N TYR A 146 -8.35 -20.70 -2.67
CA TYR A 146 -9.15 -21.64 -1.87
C TYR A 146 -10.29 -21.01 -1.01
N PHE A 147 -10.57 -19.73 -1.21
CA PHE A 147 -11.35 -18.86 -0.33
C PHE A 147 -12.74 -18.50 -0.86
N LEU A 148 -13.24 -19.18 -1.90
CA LEU A 148 -14.63 -18.99 -2.32
C LEU A 148 -15.58 -19.56 -1.26
N PRO A 149 -16.63 -18.83 -0.89
CA PRO A 149 -17.64 -19.32 0.04
C PRO A 149 -18.48 -20.43 -0.57
N ASP A 150 -18.86 -21.39 0.27
CA ASP A 150 -19.76 -22.49 -0.10
C ASP A 150 -21.21 -21.99 -0.14
N ILE A 151 -21.60 -21.41 -1.28
CA ILE A 151 -22.96 -20.91 -1.54
C ILE A 151 -23.48 -21.39 -2.90
N PRO A 152 -24.81 -21.54 -3.07
CA PRO A 152 -25.39 -22.19 -4.26
C PRO A 152 -25.02 -21.54 -5.61
N GLU A 153 -24.93 -20.21 -5.65
CA GLU A 153 -24.62 -19.44 -6.86
C GLU A 153 -23.21 -19.66 -7.40
N LEU A 154 -22.30 -20.19 -6.57
CA LEU A 154 -20.90 -20.48 -6.89
C LEU A 154 -20.57 -21.98 -6.89
N ALA A 155 -21.55 -22.86 -6.76
CA ALA A 155 -21.32 -24.31 -6.72
C ALA A 155 -20.45 -24.79 -7.89
N VAL A 156 -20.72 -24.29 -9.10
CA VAL A 156 -19.93 -24.61 -10.31
C VAL A 156 -18.47 -24.16 -10.19
N ALA A 157 -18.22 -22.98 -9.60
CA ALA A 157 -16.86 -22.47 -9.40
C ALA A 157 -16.10 -23.27 -8.33
N ASN A 158 -16.78 -23.59 -7.22
CA ASN A 158 -16.23 -24.39 -6.13
C ASN A 158 -15.91 -25.82 -6.57
N ASP A 159 -16.78 -26.44 -7.38
CA ASP A 159 -16.54 -27.79 -7.90
C ASP A 159 -15.32 -27.84 -8.83
N ILE A 160 -15.13 -26.82 -9.66
CA ILE A 160 -13.93 -26.71 -10.52
C ILE A 160 -12.68 -26.53 -9.65
N LEU A 161 -12.70 -25.64 -8.65
CA LEU A 161 -11.54 -25.41 -7.80
C LEU A 161 -11.17 -26.61 -6.92
N LYS A 162 -12.17 -27.36 -6.43
CA LYS A 162 -11.95 -28.61 -5.69
C LYS A 162 -11.17 -29.61 -6.53
N GLN A 163 -11.47 -29.74 -7.82
CA GLN A 163 -10.73 -30.64 -8.73
C GLN A 163 -9.23 -30.31 -8.82
N TYR A 164 -8.85 -29.02 -8.75
CA TYR A 164 -7.45 -28.59 -8.80
C TYR A 164 -6.78 -28.53 -7.41
N THR A 165 -7.56 -28.39 -6.34
CA THR A 165 -7.04 -28.28 -4.96
C THR A 165 -6.92 -29.65 -4.29
N GLU A 166 -7.81 -30.60 -4.63
CA GLU A 166 -7.86 -31.96 -4.10
C GLU A 166 -7.11 -32.97 -5.00
N GLY A 167 -6.71 -32.56 -6.21
CA GLY A 167 -5.96 -33.37 -7.17
C GLY A 167 -4.50 -33.62 -6.77
N SER A 168 -4.21 -34.87 -6.39
CA SER A 168 -2.90 -35.55 -6.29
C SER A 168 -1.80 -34.99 -5.37
N SER A 169 -1.99 -33.86 -4.69
CA SER A 169 -1.01 -33.29 -3.73
C SER A 169 -1.58 -32.94 -2.35
N SER A 170 -2.83 -33.32 -2.10
CA SER A 170 -3.71 -32.86 -1.01
C SER A 170 -3.46 -33.49 0.37
N GLN A 171 -2.27 -34.06 0.58
CA GLN A 171 -1.68 -34.27 1.92
C GLN A 171 -0.46 -33.34 2.10
N SER A 172 -0.65 -32.03 1.94
CA SER A 172 0.44 -31.09 2.22
C SER A 172 0.68 -31.01 3.73
N ASP A 173 1.91 -31.31 4.17
CA ASP A 173 2.40 -31.19 5.54
C ASP A 173 1.93 -29.90 6.24
N LEU A 174 1.68 -29.94 7.55
CA LEU A 174 1.17 -28.83 8.38
C LEU A 174 1.97 -27.54 8.12
N ARG A 175 3.29 -27.69 7.94
CA ARG A 175 4.20 -26.58 7.62
C ARG A 175 3.80 -25.82 6.36
N THR A 176 3.37 -26.53 5.32
CA THR A 176 2.94 -25.93 4.05
C THR A 176 1.60 -25.18 4.23
N ARG A 177 0.68 -25.76 5.00
CA ARG A 177 -0.63 -25.12 5.31
C ARG A 177 -0.46 -23.85 6.14
N LEU A 178 0.47 -23.87 7.10
CA LEU A 178 0.84 -22.71 7.91
C LEU A 178 1.53 -21.63 7.05
N ASP A 179 2.48 -21.99 6.17
CA ASP A 179 3.13 -21.02 5.27
C ASP A 179 2.15 -20.40 4.29
N HIS A 180 1.21 -21.20 3.79
CA HIS A 180 0.13 -20.70 2.96
C HIS A 180 -0.80 -19.75 3.73
N SER A 181 -1.17 -20.09 4.97
CA SER A 181 -2.00 -19.23 5.82
C SER A 181 -1.31 -17.91 6.16
N MET A 182 0.02 -17.91 6.31
CA MET A 182 0.80 -16.69 6.53
C MET A 182 0.61 -15.68 5.40
N LYS A 183 0.56 -16.12 4.13
CA LYS A 183 0.29 -15.25 2.98
C LYS A 183 -1.11 -14.60 3.04
N GLY A 184 -2.09 -15.32 3.61
CA GLY A 184 -3.47 -14.85 3.75
C GLY A 184 -3.67 -13.88 4.92
N ILE A 185 -3.01 -14.09 6.05
CA ILE A 185 -3.16 -13.20 7.23
C ILE A 185 -2.39 -11.89 7.04
N THR A 186 -1.25 -11.87 6.35
CA THR A 186 -0.53 -10.63 6.03
C THR A 186 -1.12 -9.89 4.84
N HIS A 187 -2.25 -10.37 4.31
CA HIS A 187 -2.81 -9.87 3.07
C HIS A 187 -3.31 -8.42 3.21
N GLU A 188 -3.15 -7.56 2.21
CA GLU A 188 -3.61 -6.15 2.27
C GLU A 188 -5.10 -5.98 2.46
N SER A 189 -5.84 -6.98 2.01
CA SER A 189 -7.26 -6.96 2.13
C SER A 189 -7.72 -7.42 3.48
N LEU A 190 -8.25 -6.47 4.25
CA LEU A 190 -8.93 -6.70 5.50
C LEU A 190 -9.85 -7.93 5.44
N ASP A 191 -10.75 -8.04 4.47
CA ASP A 191 -11.68 -9.18 4.39
C ASP A 191 -10.98 -10.52 4.15
N VAL A 192 -9.88 -10.51 3.38
CA VAL A 192 -9.06 -11.69 3.14
C VAL A 192 -8.28 -12.03 4.41
N ARG A 193 -7.74 -11.04 5.13
CA ARG A 193 -7.14 -11.23 6.45
C ARG A 193 -8.13 -11.81 7.42
N LEU A 194 -9.32 -11.23 7.56
CA LEU A 194 -10.35 -11.68 8.49
C LEU A 194 -10.71 -13.15 8.23
N HIS A 195 -10.91 -13.52 6.96
CA HIS A 195 -11.20 -14.91 6.62
C HIS A 195 -10.00 -15.84 6.82
N ALA A 196 -8.80 -15.42 6.39
CA ALA A 196 -7.57 -16.18 6.58
C ALA A 196 -7.23 -16.37 8.06
N LEU A 197 -7.45 -15.36 8.89
CA LEU A 197 -7.28 -15.41 10.35
C LEU A 197 -8.31 -16.34 10.98
N SER A 198 -9.58 -16.29 10.54
CA SER A 198 -10.60 -17.22 11.01
C SER A 198 -10.24 -18.67 10.67
N LYS A 199 -9.73 -18.92 9.45
CA LYS A 199 -9.26 -20.25 9.05
C LYS A 199 -7.97 -20.65 9.79
N LEU A 200 -7.04 -19.73 10.00
CA LEU A 200 -5.82 -19.98 10.76
C LEU A 200 -6.17 -20.34 12.20
N LYS A 201 -7.11 -19.63 12.84
CA LYS A 201 -7.62 -19.97 14.17
C LYS A 201 -8.10 -21.41 14.22
N ASN A 202 -8.94 -21.82 13.28
CA ASN A 202 -9.44 -23.19 13.20
C ASN A 202 -8.29 -24.18 12.95
N LEU A 203 -7.34 -23.86 12.05
CA LEU A 203 -6.17 -24.69 11.78
C LEU A 203 -5.29 -24.90 13.01
N LEU A 204 -4.99 -23.83 13.76
CA LEU A 204 -4.20 -23.88 14.99
C LEU A 204 -4.90 -24.70 16.07
N ARG A 205 -6.23 -24.61 16.13
CA ARG A 205 -7.06 -25.38 17.06
C ARG A 205 -7.11 -26.86 16.71
N ASP A 206 -7.27 -27.18 15.43
CA ASP A 206 -7.43 -28.56 14.94
C ASP A 206 -6.10 -29.34 14.96
N GLU A 207 -4.97 -28.66 14.71
CA GLU A 207 -3.62 -29.28 14.57
C GLU A 207 -2.73 -29.07 15.81
N LYS A 208 -3.34 -28.93 16.99
CA LYS A 208 -2.65 -28.51 18.22
C LYS A 208 -1.49 -29.42 18.63
N GLU A 209 -1.65 -30.73 18.49
CA GLU A 209 -0.62 -31.71 18.85
C GLU A 209 0.63 -31.60 17.96
N ALA A 210 0.43 -31.41 16.66
CA ALA A 210 1.54 -31.23 15.72
C ALA A 210 2.25 -29.89 15.93
N LEU A 211 1.50 -28.83 16.27
CA LEU A 211 2.07 -27.54 16.66
C LEU A 211 2.92 -27.65 17.94
N TYR A 212 2.49 -28.42 18.94
CA TYR A 212 3.30 -28.67 20.15
C TYR A 212 4.64 -29.32 19.82
N GLN A 213 4.70 -30.22 18.83
CA GLN A 213 5.97 -30.79 18.36
C GLN A 213 6.86 -29.74 17.68
N PHE A 214 6.30 -28.81 16.90
CA PHE A 214 7.07 -27.69 16.35
C PHE A 214 7.60 -26.74 17.42
N VAL A 215 6.89 -26.60 18.53
CA VAL A 215 7.38 -25.85 19.67
C VAL A 215 8.46 -26.65 20.37
N ILE A 216 8.20 -27.84 20.91
CA ILE A 216 9.05 -28.54 21.90
C ILE A 216 10.08 -29.50 21.27
N GLY A 217 9.92 -29.89 20.01
CA GLY A 217 10.67 -31.00 19.40
C GLY A 217 12.18 -30.81 19.30
N ASN A 218 12.68 -29.57 19.35
CA ASN A 218 14.11 -29.23 19.28
C ASN A 218 14.51 -28.27 20.42
N GLU A 219 15.79 -27.87 20.51
CA GLU A 219 16.24 -26.86 21.49
C GLU A 219 15.51 -25.52 21.30
N THR A 220 15.42 -25.07 20.05
CA THR A 220 14.63 -23.90 19.62
C THR A 220 13.31 -24.33 18.97
N ALA A 221 12.32 -23.44 18.96
CA ALA A 221 11.07 -23.67 18.23
C ALA A 221 11.33 -23.67 16.71
N ASP A 222 10.51 -24.40 15.95
CA ASP A 222 10.58 -24.37 14.48
C ASP A 222 10.49 -22.92 13.97
N PRO A 223 11.32 -22.51 12.98
CA PRO A 223 11.27 -21.17 12.42
C PRO A 223 9.89 -20.71 11.96
N ILE A 224 9.01 -21.65 11.56
CA ILE A 224 7.63 -21.31 11.18
C ILE A 224 6.82 -20.75 12.35
N VAL A 225 7.04 -21.27 13.57
CA VAL A 225 6.39 -20.77 14.79
C VAL A 225 6.87 -19.35 15.08
N SER A 226 8.18 -19.11 15.00
CA SER A 226 8.76 -17.77 15.18
C SER A 226 8.21 -16.76 14.17
N LYS A 227 8.07 -17.18 12.90
CA LYS A 227 7.48 -16.36 11.84
C LYS A 227 6.00 -16.06 12.09
N ILE A 228 5.19 -17.06 12.48
CA ILE A 228 3.77 -16.85 12.82
C ILE A 228 3.63 -15.90 14.00
N VAL A 229 4.37 -16.11 15.10
CA VAL A 229 4.32 -15.24 16.27
C VAL A 229 4.68 -13.80 15.89
N SER A 230 5.75 -13.61 15.11
CA SER A 230 6.15 -12.30 14.60
C SER A 230 5.04 -11.62 13.79
N VAL A 231 4.42 -12.37 12.87
CA VAL A 231 3.32 -11.87 12.02
C VAL A 231 2.07 -11.53 12.85
N LEU A 232 1.66 -12.39 13.79
CA LEU A 232 0.48 -12.15 14.62
C LEU A 232 0.68 -10.97 15.58
N LEU A 233 1.88 -10.81 16.16
CA LEU A 233 2.21 -9.65 17.00
C LEU A 233 2.26 -8.36 16.17
N SER A 234 2.83 -8.40 14.98
CA SER A 234 2.81 -7.25 14.05
C SER A 234 1.38 -6.91 13.63
N GLY A 235 0.58 -7.92 13.32
CA GLY A 235 -0.83 -7.79 12.92
C GLY A 235 -1.75 -7.32 14.04
N SER A 236 -1.37 -7.53 15.31
CA SER A 236 -2.13 -7.01 16.46
C SER A 236 -2.19 -5.46 16.50
N ARG A 237 -1.37 -4.78 15.68
CA ARG A 237 -1.39 -3.34 15.47
C ARG A 237 -2.28 -2.90 14.29
N ASP A 238 -3.09 -3.79 13.72
CA ASP A 238 -4.02 -3.48 12.61
C ASP A 238 -4.96 -2.33 13.01
N SER A 239 -5.37 -1.50 12.05
CA SER A 239 -6.29 -0.38 12.31
C SER A 239 -7.73 -0.84 12.55
N ASP A 240 -8.12 -2.00 12.00
CA ASP A 240 -9.48 -2.55 12.16
C ASP A 240 -9.59 -3.43 13.41
N SER A 241 -10.58 -3.13 14.25
CA SER A 241 -10.81 -3.82 15.52
C SER A 241 -11.16 -5.31 15.36
N ARG A 242 -11.81 -5.70 14.26
CA ARG A 242 -12.17 -7.11 14.03
C ARG A 242 -10.95 -7.93 13.66
N ALA A 243 -10.03 -7.35 12.87
CA ALA A 243 -8.75 -7.97 12.58
C ALA A 243 -7.92 -8.12 13.87
N GLN A 244 -7.82 -7.08 14.69
CA GLN A 244 -7.14 -7.13 15.98
C GLN A 244 -7.67 -8.27 16.87
N ILE A 245 -9.00 -8.42 16.98
CA ILE A 245 -9.62 -9.51 17.76
C ILE A 245 -9.20 -10.88 17.20
N LEU A 246 -9.27 -11.09 15.89
CA LEU A 246 -8.90 -12.36 15.28
C LEU A 246 -7.39 -12.67 15.38
N TYR A 247 -6.52 -11.65 15.32
CA TYR A 247 -5.10 -11.80 15.62
C TYR A 247 -4.90 -12.26 17.07
N ALA A 248 -5.59 -11.62 18.02
CA ALA A 248 -5.53 -12.00 19.43
C ALA A 248 -6.07 -13.42 19.68
N GLU A 249 -7.15 -13.82 19.00
CA GLU A 249 -7.69 -15.18 19.06
C GLU A 249 -6.67 -16.20 18.53
N CYS A 250 -6.00 -15.93 17.40
CA CYS A 250 -4.95 -16.81 16.88
C CYS A 250 -3.77 -16.94 17.85
N ILE A 251 -3.34 -15.85 18.50
CA ILE A 251 -2.32 -15.87 19.56
C ILE A 251 -2.81 -16.71 20.75
N GLY A 252 -4.10 -16.60 21.11
CA GLY A 252 -4.72 -17.43 22.13
C GLY A 252 -4.67 -18.92 21.82
N GLU A 253 -4.91 -19.32 20.57
CA GLU A 253 -4.83 -20.72 20.13
C GLU A 253 -3.39 -21.26 20.13
N LEU A 254 -2.39 -20.42 19.81
CA LEU A 254 -0.96 -20.80 19.94
C LEU A 254 -0.59 -21.12 21.39
N GLY A 255 -1.20 -20.42 22.35
CA GLY A 255 -0.90 -20.55 23.77
C GLY A 255 0.45 -19.96 24.17
N ALA A 256 0.86 -20.23 25.41
CA ALA A 256 2.11 -19.71 25.95
C ALA A 256 3.32 -20.42 25.32
N ILE A 257 4.17 -19.65 24.64
CA ILE A 257 5.46 -20.09 24.09
C ILE A 257 6.56 -19.35 24.83
N ASP A 258 7.60 -20.09 25.24
CA ASP A 258 8.79 -19.49 25.86
C ASP A 258 9.51 -18.57 24.84
N PRO A 259 9.62 -17.26 25.10
CA PRO A 259 10.30 -16.33 24.20
C PRO A 259 11.77 -16.68 23.96
N GLY A 260 12.44 -17.34 24.91
CA GLY A 260 13.83 -17.79 24.78
C GLY A 260 14.03 -18.83 23.68
N ARG A 261 12.94 -19.43 23.19
CA ARG A 261 12.94 -20.45 22.13
C ARG A 261 12.58 -19.89 20.76
N LEU A 262 12.22 -18.61 20.66
CA LEU A 262 11.84 -17.95 19.42
C LEU A 262 12.99 -17.16 18.81
N GLU A 263 13.20 -17.31 17.50
CA GLU A 263 14.15 -16.50 16.73
C GLU A 263 13.39 -15.36 16.02
N LEU A 264 13.15 -14.25 16.74
CA LEU A 264 12.47 -13.09 16.17
C LEU A 264 13.46 -12.21 15.39
N THR A 265 13.46 -12.34 14.06
CA THR A 265 14.28 -11.54 13.13
C THR A 265 13.70 -10.13 12.93
N THR A 266 13.59 -9.32 13.99
CA THR A 266 12.98 -7.98 13.86
C THR A 266 13.98 -6.85 13.60
N ASN A 267 15.30 -7.09 13.68
CA ASN A 267 16.31 -6.05 13.45
C ASN A 267 17.57 -6.63 12.81
N ASP A 268 17.69 -6.61 11.49
CA ASP A 268 19.01 -6.67 10.83
C ASP A 268 19.43 -5.24 10.44
N PRO A 269 20.28 -4.57 11.26
CA PRO A 269 20.72 -3.21 10.98
C PRO A 269 21.49 -3.09 9.67
N LYS A 270 22.05 -4.17 9.13
CA LYS A 270 22.76 -4.16 7.85
C LYS A 270 21.78 -4.11 6.68
N ALA A 271 20.70 -4.89 6.74
CA ALA A 271 19.63 -4.86 5.75
C ALA A 271 18.90 -3.49 5.73
N ASP A 272 18.68 -2.89 6.91
CA ASP A 272 18.03 -1.58 7.02
C ASP A 272 18.92 -0.43 6.52
N ASN A 273 20.24 -0.50 6.74
CA ASN A 273 21.16 0.50 6.20
C ASN A 273 21.33 0.38 4.68
N ALA A 274 21.20 -0.82 4.11
CA ALA A 274 21.28 -1.04 2.66
C ALA A 274 20.10 -0.42 1.88
N LYS A 275 18.94 -0.23 2.55
CA LYS A 275 17.73 0.41 1.98
C LYS A 275 17.70 1.93 2.15
N PHE A 276 18.67 2.52 2.84
CA PHE A 276 18.68 3.95 3.10
C PHE A 276 19.38 4.71 1.95
N HIS A 277 18.72 5.73 1.41
CA HIS A 277 19.20 6.50 0.26
C HIS A 277 19.52 7.94 0.66
N HIS A 278 20.78 8.26 0.99
CA HIS A 278 21.14 9.61 1.46
C HIS A 278 21.09 10.70 0.37
N ASN A 279 21.09 10.32 -0.92
CA ASN A 279 21.16 11.24 -2.04
C ASN A 279 19.94 11.11 -2.96
N ILE A 280 19.22 12.21 -3.13
CA ILE A 280 17.99 12.33 -3.94
C ILE A 280 18.27 12.09 -5.44
N CYS A 281 19.50 12.31 -5.88
CA CYS A 281 19.90 12.13 -7.27
C CYS A 281 20.15 10.65 -7.66
N GLU A 282 20.10 9.71 -6.71
CA GLU A 282 20.40 8.30 -6.97
C GLU A 282 19.20 7.54 -7.60
N ASP A 283 19.52 6.61 -8.50
CA ASP A 283 18.53 5.71 -9.13
C ASP A 283 17.70 4.92 -8.11
N ASN A 284 18.26 4.59 -6.94
CA ASN A 284 17.53 3.87 -5.91
C ASN A 284 16.46 4.73 -5.24
N PHE A 285 16.80 5.99 -4.93
CA PHE A 285 15.81 6.95 -4.43
C PHE A 285 14.69 7.16 -5.46
N ALA A 286 15.06 7.35 -6.74
CA ALA A 286 14.10 7.50 -7.82
C ALA A 286 13.18 6.28 -7.95
N PHE A 287 13.75 5.07 -7.90
CA PHE A 287 13.01 3.81 -7.93
C PHE A 287 11.97 3.73 -6.82
N ASP A 288 12.40 3.98 -5.58
CA ASP A 288 11.54 3.85 -4.40
C ASP A 288 10.46 4.94 -4.37
N LEU A 289 10.81 6.19 -4.69
CA LEU A 289 9.85 7.29 -4.76
C LEU A 289 8.78 7.03 -5.83
N ILE A 290 9.17 6.58 -7.04
CA ILE A 290 8.22 6.27 -8.11
C ILE A 290 7.29 5.14 -7.69
N ASN A 291 7.81 4.05 -7.10
CA ASN A 291 6.96 2.98 -6.58
C ASN A 291 6.01 3.48 -5.48
N GLN A 292 6.46 4.38 -4.62
CA GLN A 292 5.62 4.97 -3.58
C GLN A 292 4.50 5.83 -4.16
N VAL A 293 4.77 6.64 -5.20
CA VAL A 293 3.75 7.44 -5.87
C VAL A 293 2.79 6.56 -6.70
N VAL A 294 3.27 5.48 -7.31
CA VAL A 294 2.42 4.49 -7.99
C VAL A 294 1.43 3.84 -7.04
N LYS A 295 1.82 3.53 -5.79
CA LYS A 295 0.87 3.07 -4.77
C LYS A 295 -0.24 4.10 -4.55
N GLY A 296 0.12 5.38 -4.40
CA GLY A 296 -0.85 6.47 -4.26
C GLY A 296 -1.78 6.59 -5.48
N PHE A 297 -1.25 6.42 -6.69
CA PHE A 297 -2.06 6.42 -7.92
C PHE A 297 -3.11 5.30 -7.96
N LEU A 298 -2.76 4.10 -7.46
CA LEU A 298 -3.68 2.96 -7.38
C LEU A 298 -4.68 3.10 -6.22
N ALA A 299 -4.24 3.69 -5.10
CA ALA A 299 -5.07 3.89 -3.90
C ALA A 299 -6.08 5.03 -4.04
N ALA A 300 -5.77 6.04 -4.87
CA ALA A 300 -6.56 7.27 -5.06
C ALA A 300 -8.05 6.98 -5.26
N THR A 301 -8.93 7.36 -4.33
CA THR A 301 -10.38 7.08 -4.35
C THR A 301 -11.17 7.97 -5.31
N GLU A 302 -10.63 9.15 -5.64
CA GLU A 302 -11.20 10.09 -6.60
C GLU A 302 -10.34 10.22 -7.87
N THR A 303 -10.98 10.50 -9.00
CA THR A 303 -10.30 10.75 -10.28
C THR A 303 -9.33 11.94 -10.18
N ARG A 304 -9.69 12.99 -9.45
CA ARG A 304 -8.84 14.18 -9.27
C ARG A 304 -7.55 13.87 -8.51
N ILE A 305 -7.63 13.01 -7.49
CA ILE A 305 -6.46 12.56 -6.73
C ILE A 305 -5.57 11.69 -7.62
N GLN A 306 -6.18 10.83 -8.43
CA GLN A 306 -5.47 10.00 -9.40
C GLN A 306 -4.79 10.83 -10.52
N ASP A 307 -5.39 11.95 -10.94
CA ASP A 307 -4.77 12.89 -11.87
C ASP A 307 -3.59 13.64 -11.22
N GLY A 308 -3.70 14.02 -9.95
CA GLY A 308 -2.61 14.65 -9.19
C GLY A 308 -1.39 13.74 -9.00
N THR A 309 -1.62 12.45 -8.78
CA THR A 309 -0.54 11.44 -8.71
C THR A 309 0.03 11.11 -10.09
N ALA A 310 -0.81 11.07 -11.14
CA ALA A 310 -0.34 10.93 -12.52
C ALA A 310 0.57 12.09 -12.95
N LEU A 311 0.22 13.32 -12.54
CA LEU A 311 1.07 14.50 -12.73
C LEU A 311 2.44 14.31 -12.08
N ALA A 312 2.47 13.87 -10.81
CA ALA A 312 3.72 13.63 -10.10
C ALA A 312 4.58 12.58 -10.84
N LEU A 313 4.01 11.44 -11.21
CA LEU A 313 4.70 10.39 -11.97
C LEU A 313 5.24 10.90 -13.31
N GLN A 314 4.43 11.63 -14.07
CA GLN A 314 4.84 12.23 -15.35
C GLN A 314 6.08 13.10 -15.19
N GLU A 315 6.10 13.98 -14.19
CA GLU A 315 7.22 14.89 -13.96
C GLU A 315 8.44 14.16 -13.39
N LEU A 316 8.28 13.18 -12.51
CA LEU A 316 9.38 12.34 -12.01
C LEU A 316 10.08 11.58 -13.14
N LEU A 317 9.31 11.02 -14.10
CA LEU A 317 9.88 10.37 -15.29
C LEU A 317 10.78 11.33 -16.09
N LYS A 318 10.37 12.59 -16.24
CA LYS A 318 11.15 13.63 -16.94
C LYS A 318 12.39 14.02 -16.15
N ILE A 319 12.25 14.27 -14.84
CA ILE A 319 13.33 14.73 -13.96
C ILE A 319 14.45 13.69 -13.88
N PHE A 320 14.09 12.41 -13.74
CA PHE A 320 15.04 11.29 -13.71
C PHE A 320 15.41 10.76 -15.10
N LYS A 321 14.90 11.39 -16.17
CA LYS A 321 15.19 11.04 -17.58
C LYS A 321 14.99 9.55 -17.88
N ILE A 322 13.92 8.98 -17.33
CA ILE A 322 13.58 7.57 -17.50
C ILE A 322 13.06 7.37 -18.93
N THR A 323 13.57 6.33 -19.58
CA THR A 323 13.12 5.86 -20.91
C THR A 323 12.95 4.36 -20.86
N GLU A 324 12.22 3.78 -21.82
CA GLU A 324 12.03 2.31 -21.91
C GLU A 324 13.35 1.53 -22.01
N THR A 325 14.42 2.18 -22.47
CA THR A 325 15.76 1.58 -22.56
C THR A 325 16.63 1.76 -21.31
N SER A 326 16.22 2.63 -20.38
CA SER A 326 17.02 2.99 -19.21
C SER A 326 17.23 1.80 -18.24
N LYS A 327 18.35 1.80 -17.51
CA LYS A 327 18.63 0.78 -16.49
C LYS A 327 17.55 0.77 -15.40
N LEU A 328 17.12 1.96 -14.99
CA LEU A 328 16.07 2.14 -13.99
C LEU A 328 14.72 1.56 -14.46
N TRP A 329 14.35 1.75 -15.74
CA TRP A 329 13.14 1.17 -16.31
C TRP A 329 13.06 -0.35 -16.17
N LYS A 330 14.18 -1.05 -16.40
CA LYS A 330 14.25 -2.51 -16.32
C LYS A 330 14.01 -3.05 -14.90
N ARG A 331 14.22 -2.22 -13.87
CA ARG A 331 13.99 -2.58 -12.46
C ARG A 331 12.51 -2.57 -12.08
N PHE A 332 11.69 -1.77 -12.76
CA PHE A 332 10.26 -1.70 -12.46
C PHE A 332 9.58 -3.02 -12.84
N ALA A 333 8.62 -3.43 -12.01
CA ALA A 333 7.72 -4.53 -12.36
C ALA A 333 6.84 -4.12 -13.55
N ASP A 334 6.37 -5.10 -14.34
CA ASP A 334 5.69 -4.78 -15.60
C ASP A 334 4.39 -3.99 -15.40
N HIS A 335 3.64 -4.24 -14.32
CA HIS A 335 2.47 -3.42 -13.98
C HIS A 335 2.82 -1.94 -13.72
N VAL A 336 3.97 -1.67 -13.11
CA VAL A 336 4.45 -0.29 -12.90
C VAL A 336 4.80 0.33 -14.24
N LYS A 337 5.52 -0.40 -15.10
CA LYS A 337 5.86 0.05 -16.46
C LYS A 337 4.61 0.41 -17.25
N GLU A 338 3.53 -0.34 -17.15
CA GLU A 338 2.28 -0.06 -17.86
C GLU A 338 1.56 1.19 -17.36
N ILE A 339 1.62 1.48 -16.05
CA ILE A 339 1.12 2.74 -15.49
C ILE A 339 1.96 3.92 -15.97
N LEU A 340 3.29 3.74 -16.05
CA LEU A 340 4.23 4.78 -16.43
C LEU A 340 4.28 5.04 -17.94
N LEU A 341 4.09 4.01 -18.76
CA LEU A 341 4.16 4.07 -20.22
C LEU A 341 3.28 5.17 -20.84
N PRO A 342 1.98 5.30 -20.50
CA PRO A 342 1.17 6.38 -21.03
C PRO A 342 1.70 7.76 -20.61
N LEU A 343 2.26 7.85 -19.40
CA LEU A 343 2.69 9.11 -18.78
C LEU A 343 3.91 9.74 -19.48
N PHE A 344 4.62 9.01 -20.34
CA PHE A 344 5.63 9.61 -21.23
C PHE A 344 5.03 10.60 -22.23
N THR A 345 3.76 10.44 -22.58
CA THR A 345 3.08 11.23 -23.62
C THR A 345 1.98 12.15 -23.08
N THR A 346 1.58 11.96 -21.82
CA THR A 346 0.55 12.79 -21.20
C THR A 346 1.03 14.23 -20.99
N LYS A 347 0.05 15.14 -20.83
CA LYS A 347 0.28 16.58 -20.63
C LYS A 347 -0.46 17.07 -19.39
N TYR A 348 -0.37 16.34 -18.28
CA TYR A 348 -0.91 16.81 -17.01
C TYR A 348 -0.23 18.11 -16.60
N THR A 349 -1.02 19.07 -16.12
CA THR A 349 -0.55 20.37 -15.62
C THR A 349 -1.32 20.75 -14.37
N LEU A 350 -0.64 21.44 -13.44
CA LEU A 350 -1.27 21.94 -12.23
C LEU A 350 -1.90 23.32 -12.49
N THR A 351 -3.21 23.45 -12.26
CA THR A 351 -3.95 24.70 -12.51
C THR A 351 -3.79 25.73 -11.40
N SER A 352 -3.46 25.32 -10.17
CA SER A 352 -3.33 26.21 -9.02
C SER A 352 -2.19 25.77 -8.10
N GLN A 353 -1.32 26.72 -7.75
CA GLN A 353 -0.27 26.54 -6.75
C GLN A 353 -0.74 27.08 -5.40
N GLN A 354 -0.43 26.34 -4.34
CA GLN A 354 -0.76 26.76 -2.98
C GLN A 354 0.18 27.88 -2.53
N ASP A 355 -0.40 28.96 -2.02
CA ASP A 355 0.34 30.06 -1.42
C ASP A 355 0.67 29.72 0.05
N TRP A 356 1.97 29.66 0.35
CA TRP A 356 2.52 29.35 1.67
C TRP A 356 2.82 30.60 2.51
N SER A 357 2.61 31.81 1.99
CA SER A 357 2.93 33.06 2.68
C SER A 357 2.05 33.33 3.92
N LYS A 358 0.81 32.81 3.93
CA LYS A 358 -0.20 33.06 4.98
C LYS A 358 -0.37 31.88 5.95
N ILE A 359 0.62 31.01 6.07
CA ILE A 359 0.55 29.87 6.99
C ILE A 359 0.87 30.32 8.43
N THR A 360 0.01 29.98 9.37
CA THR A 360 0.25 30.19 10.81
C THR A 360 1.32 29.20 11.28
N LYS A 361 2.27 29.68 12.08
CA LYS A 361 3.36 28.87 12.64
C LYS A 361 3.30 28.92 14.16
N PRO A 362 3.58 27.82 14.89
CA PRO A 362 3.85 26.46 14.38
C PRO A 362 2.65 25.85 13.65
N ILE A 363 2.91 24.92 12.73
CA ILE A 363 1.87 24.25 11.92
C ILE A 363 1.17 23.19 12.76
N PHE A 364 1.91 22.52 13.66
CA PHE A 364 1.39 21.55 14.60
C PHE A 364 0.25 22.13 15.44
N LEU A 365 -0.88 21.43 15.46
CA LEU A 365 -2.13 21.84 16.12
C LEU A 365 -2.70 23.21 15.66
N SER A 366 -2.26 23.73 14.51
CA SER A 366 -2.84 24.94 13.91
C SER A 366 -4.25 24.70 13.38
N GLU A 367 -5.00 25.77 13.10
CA GLU A 367 -6.37 25.68 12.56
C GLU A 367 -6.47 24.87 11.26
N LYS A 368 -5.39 24.84 10.46
CA LYS A 368 -5.29 24.13 9.18
C LYS A 368 -4.79 22.68 9.32
N SER A 369 -4.52 22.23 10.54
CA SER A 369 -3.82 20.98 10.83
C SER A 369 -4.44 20.32 12.07
N LYS A 370 -5.68 19.86 11.93
CA LYS A 370 -6.44 19.23 13.03
C LYS A 370 -6.16 17.75 13.15
N THR A 371 -5.78 17.10 12.06
CA THR A 371 -5.43 15.67 12.02
C THR A 371 -3.94 15.47 11.73
N PHE A 372 -3.45 14.26 12.04
CA PHE A 372 -2.08 13.85 11.69
C PHE A 372 -1.80 13.96 10.19
N ALA A 373 -2.71 13.48 9.35
CA ALA A 373 -2.53 13.52 7.90
C ALA A 373 -2.45 14.96 7.38
N GLU A 374 -3.33 15.85 7.86
CA GLU A 374 -3.30 17.27 7.51
C GLU A 374 -1.99 17.94 7.94
N TRP A 375 -1.50 17.64 9.15
CA TRP A 375 -0.24 18.15 9.67
C TRP A 375 0.94 17.76 8.79
N VAL A 376 1.11 16.46 8.54
CA VAL A 376 2.23 15.94 7.76
C VAL A 376 2.20 16.50 6.35
N SER A 377 1.05 16.47 5.66
CA SER A 377 0.93 16.97 4.30
C SER A 377 1.20 18.48 4.21
N THR A 378 0.69 19.25 5.18
CA THR A 378 0.88 20.71 5.23
C THR A 378 2.34 21.07 5.54
N TRP A 379 2.94 20.43 6.55
CA TRP A 379 4.33 20.69 6.92
C TRP A 379 5.29 20.27 5.82
N THR A 380 5.09 19.09 5.23
CA THR A 380 5.89 18.63 4.08
C THR A 380 5.80 19.63 2.93
N GLY A 381 4.57 19.97 2.49
CA GLY A 381 4.36 20.94 1.41
C GLY A 381 4.97 22.31 1.69
N TYR A 382 4.90 22.77 2.94
CA TYR A 382 5.55 24.00 3.38
C TYR A 382 7.07 23.94 3.21
N LEU A 383 7.71 22.86 3.68
CA LEU A 383 9.16 22.68 3.56
C LEU A 383 9.61 22.60 2.10
N LEU A 384 8.80 22.02 1.20
CA LEU A 384 9.14 21.98 -0.23
C LEU A 384 9.32 23.38 -0.83
N SER A 385 8.56 24.36 -0.34
CA SER A 385 8.70 25.76 -0.78
C SER A 385 10.02 26.42 -0.35
N LYS A 386 10.75 25.80 0.58
CA LYS A 386 11.99 26.31 1.18
C LYS A 386 13.26 25.66 0.64
N VAL A 387 13.13 24.55 -0.07
CA VAL A 387 14.27 23.86 -0.70
C VAL A 387 14.83 24.71 -1.84
N LYS A 388 16.12 25.01 -1.82
CA LYS A 388 16.78 25.85 -2.83
C LYS A 388 17.47 25.05 -3.92
N GLN A 389 17.98 23.86 -3.61
CA GLN A 389 18.68 23.00 -4.55
C GLN A 389 17.74 22.59 -5.70
N ASP A 390 18.12 22.91 -6.94
CA ASP A 390 17.20 22.86 -8.08
C ASP A 390 16.64 21.47 -8.41
N HIS A 391 17.46 20.42 -8.31
CA HIS A 391 17.02 19.06 -8.62
C HIS A 391 16.02 18.54 -7.58
N ALA A 392 16.36 18.63 -6.30
CA ALA A 392 15.53 18.26 -5.16
C ALA A 392 14.24 19.09 -5.13
N ARG A 393 14.33 20.41 -5.37
CA ARG A 393 13.16 21.28 -5.52
C ARG A 393 12.26 20.78 -6.65
N SER A 394 12.82 20.44 -7.81
CA SER A 394 12.04 19.90 -8.94
C SER A 394 11.35 18.58 -8.59
N VAL A 395 12.08 17.64 -7.99
CA VAL A 395 11.55 16.33 -7.53
C VAL A 395 10.41 16.56 -6.55
N PHE A 396 10.62 17.36 -5.51
CA PHE A 396 9.62 17.54 -4.48
C PHE A 396 8.39 18.33 -4.95
N VAL A 397 8.59 19.43 -5.67
CA VAL A 397 7.47 20.24 -6.20
C VAL A 397 6.58 19.40 -7.12
N SER A 398 7.15 18.47 -7.89
CA SER A 398 6.37 17.55 -8.72
C SER A 398 5.39 16.68 -7.91
N CYS A 399 5.75 16.34 -6.67
CA CYS A 399 4.93 15.52 -5.77
C CYS A 399 3.89 16.32 -4.97
N THR A 400 3.81 17.66 -5.12
CA THR A 400 2.93 18.53 -4.31
C THR A 400 1.46 18.07 -4.33
N ALA A 401 0.93 17.73 -5.50
CA ALA A 401 -0.45 17.27 -5.64
C ALA A 401 -0.68 15.89 -5.01
N ALA A 402 0.33 15.02 -5.01
CA ALA A 402 0.28 13.71 -4.40
C ALA A 402 0.32 13.80 -2.86
N ILE A 403 1.26 14.60 -2.32
CA ILE A 403 1.45 14.83 -0.88
C ILE A 403 0.17 15.35 -0.20
N LYS A 404 -0.58 16.21 -0.89
CA LYS A 404 -1.82 16.78 -0.35
C LYS A 404 -2.90 15.72 -0.07
N ASN A 405 -2.90 14.62 -0.83
CA ASN A 405 -3.97 13.62 -0.79
C ASN A 405 -3.51 12.25 -0.24
N ASP A 406 -2.20 12.03 -0.10
CA ASP A 406 -1.63 10.78 0.38
C ASP A 406 -0.57 11.06 1.46
N VAL A 407 -0.91 10.73 2.72
CA VAL A 407 -0.05 10.93 3.89
C VAL A 407 1.22 10.08 3.82
N HIS A 408 1.18 8.90 3.17
CA HIS A 408 2.35 8.04 3.09
C HIS A 408 3.40 8.60 2.13
N ILE A 409 2.96 9.23 1.03
CA ILE A 409 3.87 9.98 0.15
C ILE A 409 4.47 11.17 0.91
N ALA A 410 3.66 11.87 1.71
CA ALA A 410 4.15 12.97 2.55
C ALA A 410 5.19 12.49 3.58
N LEU A 411 4.92 11.41 4.32
CA LEU A 411 5.83 10.79 5.29
C LEU A 411 7.12 10.28 4.64
N TYR A 412 7.05 9.75 3.42
CA TYR A 412 8.23 9.31 2.69
C TYR A 412 9.14 10.49 2.33
N ILE A 413 8.57 11.60 1.87
CA ILE A 413 9.32 12.78 1.39
C ILE A 413 9.83 13.65 2.55
N LEU A 414 9.08 13.72 3.66
CA LEU A 414 9.33 14.63 4.77
C LEU A 414 10.76 14.59 5.33
N PRO A 415 11.37 13.43 5.64
CA PRO A 415 12.75 13.38 6.14
C PRO A 415 13.77 13.95 5.16
N TYR A 416 13.55 13.76 3.85
CA TYR A 416 14.40 14.32 2.80
C TYR A 416 14.21 15.84 2.66
N ALA A 417 12.97 16.32 2.74
CA ALA A 417 12.67 17.75 2.72
C ALA A 417 13.32 18.48 3.90
N VAL A 418 13.20 17.94 5.12
CA VAL A 418 13.89 18.45 6.32
C VAL A 418 15.41 18.46 6.10
N THR A 419 15.96 17.36 5.61
CA THR A 419 17.41 17.22 5.36
C THR A 419 17.93 18.25 4.36
N GLN A 420 17.15 18.60 3.33
CA GLN A 420 17.52 19.63 2.35
C GLN A 420 17.41 21.04 2.94
N VAL A 421 16.32 21.38 3.63
CA VAL A 421 16.16 22.68 4.29
C VAL A 421 17.26 22.93 5.33
N LEU A 422 17.70 21.89 6.05
CA LEU A 422 18.84 22.01 6.98
C LEU A 422 20.20 22.22 6.28
N GLN A 423 20.32 21.87 4.99
CA GLN A 423 21.55 22.05 4.22
C GLN A 423 21.60 23.41 3.50
N ASP A 424 20.50 23.85 2.89
CA ASP A 424 20.46 25.02 2.00
C ASP A 424 19.50 26.14 2.44
N GLY A 425 18.71 25.90 3.49
CA GLY A 425 17.74 26.86 4.03
C GLY A 425 18.39 28.09 4.64
N SER A 426 17.63 29.19 4.73
CA SER A 426 18.10 30.35 5.51
C SER A 426 18.13 30.03 7.01
N PRO A 427 18.88 30.78 7.84
CA PRO A 427 18.84 30.61 9.29
C PRO A 427 17.43 30.70 9.87
N HIS A 428 16.56 31.48 9.22
CA HIS A 428 15.15 31.60 9.56
C HIS A 428 14.37 30.32 9.24
N ASP A 429 14.53 29.74 8.05
CA ASP A 429 13.86 28.49 7.67
C ASP A 429 14.31 27.32 8.58
N ILE A 430 15.60 27.28 8.93
CA ILE A 430 16.14 26.31 9.87
C ILE A 430 15.51 26.47 11.26
N LYS A 431 15.41 27.71 11.75
CA LYS A 431 14.76 28.01 13.03
C LYS A 431 13.30 27.54 13.05
N GLU A 432 12.57 27.70 11.95
CA GLU A 432 11.19 27.24 11.86
C GLU A 432 11.05 25.72 11.95
N VAL A 433 11.96 24.96 11.32
CA VAL A 433 12.04 23.50 11.49
C VAL A 433 12.27 23.14 12.96
N PHE A 434 13.21 23.81 13.62
CA PHE A 434 13.47 23.57 15.05
C PHE A 434 12.25 23.91 15.92
N THR A 435 11.59 25.04 15.66
CA THR A 435 10.39 25.45 16.41
C THR A 435 9.28 24.41 16.26
N GLU A 436 9.04 23.89 15.05
CA GLU A 436 8.03 22.86 14.80
C GLU A 436 8.35 21.56 15.58
N ILE A 437 9.60 21.09 15.53
CA ILE A 437 10.05 19.89 16.25
C ILE A 437 9.87 20.06 17.76
N LEU A 438 10.29 21.21 18.30
CA LEU A 438 10.15 21.52 19.73
C LEU A 438 8.70 21.63 20.16
N GLU A 439 7.82 22.14 19.30
CA GLU A 439 6.39 22.23 19.60
C GLU A 439 5.78 20.83 19.77
N VAL A 440 6.10 19.89 18.86
CA VAL A 440 5.64 18.49 18.97
C VAL A 440 6.18 17.85 20.24
N ILE A 441 7.49 17.95 20.51
CA ILE A 441 8.13 17.30 21.68
C ILE A 441 7.61 17.90 22.99
N SER A 442 7.49 19.22 23.10
CA SER A 442 6.98 19.86 24.33
C SER A 442 5.54 19.45 24.64
N HIS A 443 4.74 19.17 23.63
CA HIS A 443 3.38 18.65 23.81
C HIS A 443 3.35 17.21 24.34
N THR A 444 4.34 16.37 24.00
CA THR A 444 4.42 15.00 24.55
C THR A 444 4.71 14.95 26.06
N GLN A 445 5.19 16.04 26.64
CA GLN A 445 5.50 16.12 28.07
C GLN A 445 4.28 16.51 28.93
N LYS A 446 3.19 16.98 28.30
CA LYS A 446 1.97 17.38 29.01
C LYS A 446 1.11 16.14 29.30
N PRO A 447 0.52 16.01 30.50
CA PRO A 447 -0.37 14.90 30.81
C PRO A 447 -1.59 14.92 29.88
N ASP A 448 -1.98 13.75 29.38
CA ASP A 448 -3.09 13.59 28.43
C ASP A 448 -4.35 14.28 28.93
N THR A 449 -4.68 15.42 28.32
CA THR A 449 -5.99 16.03 28.49
C THR A 449 -7.00 15.16 27.76
N LYS A 450 -8.01 14.66 28.50
CA LYS A 450 -8.98 13.62 28.11
C LYS A 450 -9.83 13.86 26.83
N HIS A 451 -9.50 14.83 25.96
CA HIS A 451 -10.38 15.26 24.86
C HIS A 451 -9.71 15.63 23.52
N ARG A 452 -8.53 15.09 23.18
CA ARG A 452 -8.01 15.13 21.79
C ARG A 452 -7.39 13.79 21.40
N ASP A 453 -7.47 13.44 20.12
CA ASP A 453 -6.93 12.21 19.50
C ASP A 453 -5.54 11.87 20.03
N GLY A 454 -5.44 10.97 21.02
CA GLY A 454 -4.15 10.48 21.54
C GLY A 454 -3.27 9.91 20.41
N ASN A 455 -3.91 9.38 19.36
CA ASN A 455 -3.23 8.92 18.15
C ASN A 455 -2.49 10.04 17.41
N PHE A 456 -3.04 11.25 17.26
CA PHE A 456 -2.35 12.33 16.56
C PHE A 456 -1.05 12.71 17.27
N HIS A 457 -1.10 12.87 18.60
CA HIS A 457 0.08 13.21 19.39
C HIS A 457 1.17 12.12 19.29
N HIS A 458 0.80 10.86 19.49
CA HIS A 458 1.74 9.74 19.41
C HIS A 458 2.34 9.56 18.01
N MET A 459 1.53 9.63 16.96
CA MET A 459 2.01 9.50 15.57
C MET A 459 2.93 10.65 15.17
N SER A 460 2.63 11.87 15.64
CA SER A 460 3.50 13.03 15.40
C SER A 460 4.85 12.87 16.09
N ALA A 461 4.86 12.45 17.36
CA ALA A 461 6.09 12.17 18.10
C ALA A 461 6.94 11.09 17.41
N GLN A 462 6.32 9.97 17.02
CA GLN A 462 7.00 8.90 16.27
C GLN A 462 7.59 9.41 14.95
N THR A 463 6.88 10.27 14.24
CA THR A 463 7.36 10.88 12.99
C THR A 463 8.57 11.77 13.24
N ILE A 464 8.57 12.58 14.30
CA ILE A 464 9.73 13.40 14.69
C ILE A 464 10.95 12.52 15.03
N PHE A 465 10.78 11.45 15.80
CA PHE A 465 11.87 10.52 16.09
C PHE A 465 12.39 9.83 14.82
N SER A 466 11.50 9.44 13.90
CA SER A 466 11.90 8.88 12.61
C SER A 466 12.72 9.87 11.78
N ILE A 467 12.38 11.16 11.80
CA ILE A 467 13.17 12.22 11.15
C ILE A 467 14.54 12.35 11.82
N MET A 468 14.62 12.33 13.15
CA MET A 468 15.90 12.39 13.88
C MET A 468 16.79 11.18 13.58
N ASP A 469 16.21 9.99 13.48
CA ASP A 469 16.91 8.77 13.06
C ASP A 469 17.42 8.88 11.62
N HIS A 470 16.58 9.40 10.71
CA HIS A 470 16.96 9.66 9.33
C HIS A 470 18.14 10.64 9.26
N LEU A 471 18.11 11.76 9.99
CA LEU A 471 19.20 12.73 10.04
C LEU A 471 20.49 12.12 10.61
N THR A 472 20.37 11.25 11.62
CA THR A 472 21.50 10.54 12.21
C THR A 472 22.12 9.57 11.21
N LYS A 473 21.30 8.78 10.49
CA LYS A 473 21.75 7.88 9.42
C LYS A 473 22.40 8.67 8.28
N TRP A 474 21.79 9.77 7.85
CA TRP A 474 22.31 10.64 6.82
C TRP A 474 23.68 11.22 7.19
N LYS A 475 23.83 11.73 8.43
CA LYS A 475 25.11 12.25 8.94
C LYS A 475 26.20 11.16 8.93
N ARG A 476 25.88 9.94 9.37
CA ARG A 476 26.81 8.80 9.38
C ARG A 476 27.27 8.43 7.98
N GLN A 477 26.35 8.33 7.03
CA GLN A 477 26.69 8.03 5.63
C GLN A 477 27.51 9.16 5.00
N LYS A 478 27.14 10.43 5.22
CA LYS A 478 27.93 11.56 4.70
C LYS A 478 29.36 11.57 5.25
N ALA A 479 29.56 11.26 6.53
CA ALA A 479 30.89 11.14 7.11
C ALA A 479 31.71 10.01 6.47
N GLN A 480 31.08 8.87 6.17
CA GLN A 480 31.72 7.74 5.48
C GLN A 480 32.09 8.10 4.03
N THR A 481 31.21 8.77 3.28
CA THR A 481 31.45 9.17 1.88
C THR A 481 32.47 10.31 1.76
N SER A 482 32.53 11.21 2.74
CA SER A 482 33.48 12.34 2.78
C SER A 482 34.87 12.00 3.36
N GLY A 483 35.10 10.75 3.79
CA GLY A 483 36.40 10.33 4.34
C GLY A 483 36.79 11.00 5.67
N ILE A 484 35.87 11.67 6.35
CA ILE A 484 36.12 12.30 7.65
C ILE A 484 35.95 11.23 8.72
N ILE A 485 37.09 10.69 9.18
CA ILE A 485 37.15 9.86 10.38
C ILE A 485 36.65 10.71 11.56
N PRO A 486 35.55 10.33 12.24
CA PRO A 486 35.11 11.06 13.43
C PRO A 486 36.06 10.74 14.58
N GLY A 487 37.05 11.60 14.82
CA GLY A 487 38.01 11.35 15.92
C GLY A 487 39.24 12.24 16.03
N LYS A 488 39.31 13.42 15.40
CA LYS A 488 40.31 14.43 15.76
C LYS A 488 39.65 15.79 15.88
N GLU A 489 39.33 16.15 17.12
CA GLU A 489 39.17 17.55 17.50
C GLU A 489 40.53 18.23 17.34
N ASP A 490 40.64 19.14 16.36
CA ASP A 490 41.75 20.08 16.28
C ASP A 490 41.59 21.11 17.42
N ASN A 491 42.13 20.75 18.59
CA ASN A 491 42.48 21.72 19.62
C ASN A 491 43.73 22.49 19.20
N SER A 492 43.57 23.42 18.27
CA SER A 492 44.52 24.51 18.09
C SER A 492 43.80 25.73 17.53
N VAL A 493 43.52 26.68 18.43
CA VAL A 493 44.01 28.07 18.42
C VAL A 493 43.04 28.86 19.32
N ILE A 494 43.41 28.97 20.59
CA ILE A 494 42.95 30.06 21.46
C ILE A 494 43.93 31.21 21.23
N PRO A 495 43.53 32.38 20.69
CA PRO A 495 44.37 33.55 20.77
C PRO A 495 44.18 34.17 22.16
N THR A 496 45.18 34.02 23.01
CA THR A 496 45.38 34.90 24.16
C THR A 496 46.03 36.20 23.69
N SER A 497 45.29 37.31 23.74
CA SER A 497 45.67 38.68 24.15
C SER A 497 44.58 39.64 23.72
#